data_AF-A0A8J6NJZ0-F1
#
_entry.id   AF-A0A8J6NJZ0-F1
#
_cell.length_a   1.000
_cell.length_b   1.000
_cell.length_c   1.000
_cell.angle_alpha   90.00
_cell.angle_beta   90.00
_cell.angle_gamma   90.00
#
_symmetry.space_group_name_H-M   'P 1'
#
loop_
_entity.id
_entity.type
_entity.pdbx_description
1 polymer ?
#
loop_
_entity_poly.entity_id
_entity_poly.type
_entity_poly.pdbx_seq_one_letter_code
_entity_poly.pdbx_strand_id
1 'polypeptide(L)'
;METSIIVSGFGGQGTLFAGQVLAYAALDAGKQVTWIPSYGPEMRGGTARCTVIISDEEIGSPLTRNPSSVIALNLPSLDMYEPLIESGGLLIVNSSLIPRKVEREGVRDIYIPASEMAEEIGNVRLANMLMIGALLEAEEILPLEIVKKSLKEHIPERHKNTLPNNFKAMDEGAKFIKELALAV
;
A
#
# COMPACT_ATOMS: atom_id res chain seq x y z
N MET A 1 -11.72 3.85 15.30
CA MET A 1 -10.76 2.80 14.90
C MET A 1 -9.53 3.47 14.35
N GLU A 2 -8.32 3.05 14.75
CA GLU A 2 -7.05 3.56 14.24
C GLU A 2 -6.35 2.44 13.45
N THR A 3 -5.91 2.73 12.23
CA THR A 3 -5.22 1.78 11.36
C THR A 3 -3.90 2.39 10.91
N SER A 4 -2.80 1.67 11.10
CA SER A 4 -1.45 2.12 10.79
C SER A 4 -0.85 1.30 9.66
N ILE A 5 -0.63 1.98 8.53
CA ILE A 5 -0.24 1.38 7.26
C ILE A 5 1.17 1.84 6.94
N ILE A 6 2.06 0.90 6.63
CA ILE A 6 3.37 1.21 6.07
C ILE A 6 3.43 0.74 4.61
N VAL A 7 3.84 1.63 3.72
CA VAL A 7 4.19 1.28 2.33
C VAL A 7 5.67 1.47 2.15
N SER A 8 6.41 0.40 1.87
CA SER A 8 7.87 0.44 1.80
C SER A 8 8.42 -0.27 0.56
N GLY A 9 9.50 0.27 0.03
CA GLY A 9 10.13 -0.18 -1.21
C GLY A 9 11.37 0.64 -1.57
N PHE A 10 11.86 0.46 -2.79
CA PHE A 10 12.92 1.29 -3.36
C PHE A 10 12.36 2.60 -3.92
N GLY A 11 13.20 3.64 -3.91
CA GLY A 11 12.93 4.87 -4.65
C GLY A 11 12.57 4.56 -6.11
N GLY A 12 11.41 5.05 -6.55
CA GLY A 12 10.87 4.79 -7.90
C GLY A 12 9.73 3.75 -7.96
N GLN A 13 9.50 2.99 -6.89
CA GLN A 13 8.34 2.08 -6.80
C GLN A 13 7.04 2.78 -6.38
N GLY A 14 7.06 4.10 -6.19
CA GLY A 14 5.85 4.89 -5.91
C GLY A 14 5.28 4.72 -4.50
N THR A 15 6.13 4.38 -3.51
CA THR A 15 5.72 4.18 -2.10
C THR A 15 5.12 5.45 -1.48
N LEU A 16 5.77 6.60 -1.68
CA LEU A 16 5.28 7.89 -1.16
C LEU A 16 3.94 8.28 -1.77
N PHE A 17 3.82 8.13 -3.09
CA PHE A 17 2.59 8.41 -3.82
C PHE A 17 1.44 7.51 -3.36
N ALA A 18 1.72 6.22 -3.15
CA ALA A 18 0.74 5.28 -2.65
C ALA A 18 0.15 5.70 -1.29
N GLY A 19 1.02 6.06 -0.32
CA GLY A 19 0.54 6.57 0.95
C GLY A 19 -0.20 7.90 0.83
N GLN A 20 0.23 8.78 -0.09
CA GLN A 20 -0.42 10.07 -0.31
C GLN A 20 -1.86 9.90 -0.84
N VAL A 21 -2.07 8.94 -1.73
CA VAL A 21 -3.41 8.58 -2.24
C VAL A 21 -4.32 8.09 -1.11
N LEU A 22 -3.81 7.22 -0.24
CA LEU A 22 -4.56 6.77 0.96
C LEU A 22 -4.88 7.94 1.89
N ALA A 23 -3.93 8.87 2.06
CA ALA A 23 -4.10 10.01 2.95
C ALA A 23 -5.17 10.99 2.45
N TYR A 24 -5.15 11.34 1.16
CA TYR A 24 -6.20 12.17 0.57
C TYR A 24 -7.56 11.49 0.64
N ALA A 25 -7.64 10.19 0.35
CA ALA A 25 -8.90 9.46 0.42
C ALA A 25 -9.47 9.42 1.83
N ALA A 26 -8.61 9.29 2.85
CA ALA A 26 -9.01 9.36 4.24
C ALA A 26 -9.56 10.75 4.63
N LEU A 27 -8.90 11.82 4.18
CA LEU A 27 -9.37 13.20 4.37
C LEU A 27 -10.74 13.43 3.71
N ASP A 28 -10.90 12.99 2.46
CA ASP A 28 -12.15 13.14 1.72
C ASP A 28 -13.29 12.32 2.35
N ALA A 29 -12.95 11.24 3.07
CA ALA A 29 -13.87 10.44 3.87
C ALA A 29 -14.14 11.02 5.28
N GLY A 30 -13.59 12.18 5.62
CA GLY A 30 -13.78 12.84 6.91
C GLY A 30 -13.04 12.19 8.08
N LYS A 31 -12.01 11.37 7.81
CA LYS A 31 -11.16 10.74 8.82
C LYS A 31 -10.01 11.67 9.25
N GLN A 32 -9.47 11.43 10.43
CA GLN A 32 -8.18 11.97 10.83
C GLN A 32 -7.08 11.16 10.14
N VAL A 33 -6.05 11.84 9.63
CA VAL A 33 -4.93 11.16 8.96
C VAL A 33 -3.60 11.80 9.28
N THR A 34 -2.57 10.96 9.43
CA THR A 34 -1.18 11.41 9.36
C THR A 34 -0.48 10.70 8.21
N TRP A 35 0.37 11.44 7.50
CA TRP A 35 1.18 10.91 6.41
C TRP A 35 2.63 11.35 6.63
N ILE A 36 3.50 10.39 6.91
CA ILE A 36 4.93 10.63 7.13
C ILE A 36 5.74 9.91 6.05
N PRO A 37 6.37 10.64 5.12
CA PRO A 37 7.34 10.08 4.20
C PRO A 37 8.70 9.94 4.89
N SER A 38 9.45 8.91 4.53
CA SER A 38 10.85 8.72 4.93
C SER A 38 11.62 8.17 3.75
N TYR A 39 12.58 8.94 3.26
CA TYR A 39 13.42 8.57 2.12
C TYR A 39 14.86 9.01 2.37
N GLY A 40 15.81 8.20 1.91
CA GLY A 40 17.23 8.54 1.99
C GLY A 40 17.63 9.64 0.99
N PRO A 41 18.76 10.33 1.22
CA PRO A 41 19.32 11.31 0.28
C PRO A 41 19.85 10.66 -1.02
N GLU A 42 19.94 9.33 -1.05
CA GLU A 42 20.34 8.56 -2.22
C GLU A 42 19.23 8.57 -3.28
N MET A 43 19.42 9.39 -4.32
CA MET A 43 18.41 9.67 -5.35
C MET A 43 18.00 8.45 -6.22
N ARG A 44 18.68 7.30 -6.12
CA ARG A 44 18.38 6.09 -6.91
C ARG A 44 18.69 4.83 -6.11
N GLY A 45 17.73 3.91 -6.03
CA GLY A 45 17.91 2.61 -5.35
C GLY A 45 17.87 2.67 -3.82
N GLY A 46 17.83 3.87 -3.22
CA GLY A 46 17.65 4.05 -1.78
C GLY A 46 16.29 3.56 -1.29
N THR A 47 16.18 3.34 0.01
CA THR A 47 14.92 2.95 0.65
C THR A 47 13.97 4.14 0.74
N ALA A 48 12.73 3.95 0.31
CA ALA A 48 11.66 4.92 0.42
C ALA A 48 10.43 4.26 1.04
N ARG A 49 9.98 4.82 2.16
CA ARG A 49 8.79 4.35 2.86
C ARG A 49 7.86 5.51 3.17
N CYS A 50 6.59 5.21 3.35
CA CYS A 50 5.65 6.11 3.99
C CYS A 50 4.87 5.38 5.08
N THR A 51 4.54 6.12 6.14
CA THR A 51 3.63 5.68 7.19
C THR A 51 2.35 6.51 7.06
N VAL A 52 1.21 5.82 7.02
CA VAL A 52 -0.12 6.44 6.97
C VAL A 52 -0.92 5.91 8.14
N ILE A 53 -1.39 6.80 9.02
CA ILE A 53 -2.29 6.42 10.11
C ILE A 53 -3.64 7.04 9.82
N ILE A 54 -4.70 6.24 9.76
CA ILE A 54 -6.08 6.66 9.52
C ILE A 54 -6.88 6.37 10.79
N SER A 55 -7.61 7.36 11.29
CA SER A 55 -8.41 7.22 12.51
C SER A 55 -9.75 7.94 12.42
N ASP A 56 -10.74 7.41 13.16
CA ASP A 56 -12.02 8.10 13.42
C ASP A 56 -11.87 9.25 14.43
N GLU A 57 -10.82 9.21 15.25
CA GLU A 57 -10.55 10.14 16.35
C GLU A 57 -9.19 10.82 16.16
N GLU A 58 -8.90 11.82 17.00
CA GLU A 58 -7.62 12.53 16.97
C GLU A 58 -6.43 11.57 17.10
N ILE A 59 -5.44 11.73 16.21
CA ILE A 59 -4.24 10.89 16.19
C ILE A 59 -3.22 11.46 17.16
N GLY A 60 -2.97 10.73 18.26
CA GLY A 60 -2.05 11.18 19.31
C GLY A 60 -0.56 11.13 18.93
N SER A 61 -0.18 10.30 17.97
CA SER A 61 1.20 10.21 17.46
C SER A 61 1.21 9.79 15.99
N PRO A 62 2.00 10.45 15.13
CA PRO A 62 2.13 10.06 13.74
C PRO A 62 3.18 8.95 13.52
N LEU A 63 3.84 8.49 14.59
CA LEU A 63 4.85 7.43 14.56
C LEU A 63 4.25 6.11 15.07
N THR A 64 4.43 5.05 14.28
CA THR A 64 4.01 3.70 14.62
C THR A 64 5.22 2.78 14.78
N ARG A 65 5.30 2.12 15.95
CA ARG A 65 6.31 1.08 16.21
C ARG A 65 5.90 -0.28 15.67
N ASN A 66 4.62 -0.61 15.78
CA ASN A 66 4.04 -1.87 15.36
C ASN A 66 2.87 -1.62 14.40
N PRO A 67 3.10 -1.60 13.07
CA PRO A 67 2.04 -1.32 12.11
C PRO A 67 0.98 -2.43 12.09
N SER A 68 -0.27 -2.06 11.78
CA SER A 68 -1.37 -3.00 11.57
C SER A 68 -1.33 -3.63 10.19
N SER A 69 -0.85 -2.87 9.19
CA SER A 69 -0.71 -3.36 7.82
C SER A 69 0.57 -2.85 7.17
N VAL A 70 1.20 -3.69 6.35
CA VAL A 70 2.44 -3.37 5.66
C VAL A 70 2.35 -3.83 4.20
N ILE A 71 2.60 -2.92 3.27
CA ILE A 71 2.86 -3.21 1.86
C ILE A 71 4.38 -3.24 1.66
N ALA A 72 4.93 -4.42 1.40
CA ALA A 72 6.34 -4.65 1.12
C ALA A 72 6.55 -4.86 -0.39
N LEU A 73 7.13 -3.85 -1.06
CA LEU A 73 7.39 -3.89 -2.50
C LEU A 73 8.74 -4.52 -2.88
N ASN A 74 9.61 -4.78 -1.90
CA ASN A 74 10.93 -5.39 -2.08
C ASN A 74 11.36 -6.18 -0.83
N LEU A 75 12.43 -6.98 -0.98
CA LEU A 75 12.93 -7.83 0.11
C LEU A 75 13.40 -7.04 1.34
N PRO A 76 14.20 -5.95 1.23
CA PRO A 76 14.60 -5.18 2.40
C PRO A 76 13.43 -4.60 3.20
N SER A 77 12.31 -4.26 2.54
CA SER A 77 11.11 -3.79 3.22
C SER A 77 10.43 -4.89 4.01
N LEU A 78 10.36 -6.11 3.45
CA LEU A 78 9.83 -7.25 4.18
C LEU A 78 10.70 -7.55 5.40
N ASP A 79 12.02 -7.67 5.22
CA ASP A 79 12.96 -7.96 6.31
C ASP A 79 12.91 -6.92 7.44
N MET A 80 12.67 -5.65 7.09
CA MET A 80 12.53 -4.56 8.06
C MET A 80 11.23 -4.65 8.87
N TYR A 81 10.10 -4.94 8.22
CA TYR A 81 8.78 -4.77 8.82
C TYR A 81 8.13 -6.05 9.32
N GLU A 82 8.52 -7.21 8.81
CA GLU A 82 8.08 -8.50 9.33
C GLU A 82 8.26 -8.64 10.85
N PRO A 83 9.42 -8.32 11.46
CA PRO A 83 9.57 -8.41 12.91
C PRO A 83 8.87 -7.27 13.68
N LEU A 84 8.40 -6.24 13.00
CA LEU A 84 7.80 -5.05 13.61
C LEU A 84 6.28 -5.06 13.58
N ILE A 85 5.65 -5.69 12.59
CA ILE A 85 4.18 -5.71 12.45
C ILE A 85 3.50 -6.22 13.74
N GLU A 86 2.30 -5.75 14.06
CA GLU A 86 1.57 -6.25 15.22
C GLU A 86 1.07 -7.69 15.03
N SER A 87 0.77 -8.40 16.12
CA SER A 87 0.14 -9.71 16.05
C SER A 87 -1.25 -9.62 15.40
N GLY A 88 -1.52 -10.48 14.42
CA GLY A 88 -2.73 -10.43 13.60
C GLY A 88 -2.68 -9.41 12.46
N GLY A 89 -1.64 -8.58 12.39
CA GLY A 89 -1.43 -7.61 11.33
C GLY A 89 -1.22 -8.25 9.96
N LEU A 90 -1.42 -7.46 8.90
CA LEU A 90 -1.39 -7.91 7.51
C LEU A 90 -0.11 -7.48 6.77
N LEU A 91 0.65 -8.45 6.25
CA LEU A 91 1.76 -8.26 5.32
C LEU A 91 1.31 -8.54 3.88
N ILE A 92 1.32 -7.53 3.02
CA ILE A 92 1.11 -7.69 1.58
C ILE A 92 2.45 -7.60 0.88
N VAL A 93 2.85 -8.71 0.27
CA VAL A 93 4.20 -8.98 -0.20
C VAL A 93 4.22 -9.05 -1.73
N ASN A 94 5.04 -8.22 -2.37
CA ASN A 94 5.27 -8.32 -3.81
C ASN A 94 6.15 -9.54 -4.13
N SER A 95 5.52 -10.68 -4.44
CA SER A 95 6.23 -11.94 -4.70
C SER A 95 7.08 -11.93 -5.96
N SER A 96 6.87 -10.98 -6.87
CA SER A 96 7.74 -10.80 -8.05
C SER A 96 9.17 -10.42 -7.68
N LEU A 97 9.38 -9.76 -6.53
CA LEU A 97 10.69 -9.23 -6.12
C LEU A 97 11.19 -9.80 -4.79
N ILE A 98 10.40 -10.65 -4.14
CA ILE A 98 10.67 -11.17 -2.81
C ILE A 98 10.72 -12.70 -2.91
N PRO A 99 11.92 -13.31 -2.96
CA PRO A 99 12.10 -14.74 -3.25
C PRO A 99 11.93 -15.64 -2.01
N ARG A 100 11.32 -15.15 -0.93
CA ARG A 100 11.08 -15.91 0.30
C ARG A 100 9.67 -15.69 0.85
N LYS A 101 9.27 -16.56 1.77
CA LYS A 101 8.03 -16.46 2.53
C LYS A 101 8.25 -15.76 3.85
N VAL A 102 7.18 -15.21 4.41
CA VAL A 102 7.09 -14.73 5.79
C VAL A 102 7.32 -15.91 6.72
N GLU A 103 8.19 -15.73 7.71
CA GLU A 103 8.59 -16.73 8.70
C GLU A 103 7.95 -16.44 10.07
N ARG A 104 7.61 -15.18 10.34
CA ARG A 104 6.97 -14.78 11.60
C ARG A 104 5.59 -15.41 11.74
N GLU A 105 5.38 -16.10 12.85
CA GLU A 105 4.07 -16.65 13.21
C GLU A 105 3.10 -15.58 13.76
N GLY A 106 1.80 -15.86 13.66
CA GLY A 106 0.76 -15.02 14.23
C GLY A 106 0.54 -13.70 13.49
N VAL A 107 0.93 -13.62 12.22
CA VAL A 107 0.62 -12.53 11.29
C VAL A 107 -0.14 -13.10 10.10
N ARG A 108 -0.86 -12.23 9.37
CA ARG A 108 -1.48 -12.59 8.10
C ARG A 108 -0.54 -12.14 6.98
N ASP A 109 -0.37 -12.97 5.95
CA ASP A 109 0.45 -12.63 4.80
C ASP A 109 -0.24 -12.97 3.47
N ILE A 110 -0.09 -12.07 2.50
CA ILE A 110 -0.67 -12.18 1.16
C ILE A 110 0.45 -11.93 0.15
N TYR A 111 0.64 -12.86 -0.78
CA TYR A 111 1.63 -12.75 -1.85
C TYR A 111 0.94 -12.36 -3.15
N ILE A 112 1.41 -11.28 -3.75
CA ILE A 112 0.88 -10.79 -5.03
C ILE A 112 2.05 -10.64 -6.00
N PRO A 113 1.99 -11.23 -7.21
CA PRO A 113 2.97 -11.00 -8.27
C PRO A 113 2.77 -9.60 -8.89
N ALA A 114 2.86 -8.55 -8.05
CA ALA A 114 2.38 -7.22 -8.38
C ALA A 114 3.17 -6.57 -9.52
N SER A 115 4.47 -6.89 -9.66
CA SER A 115 5.27 -6.36 -10.78
C SER A 115 4.86 -6.98 -12.11
N GLU A 116 4.59 -8.29 -12.14
CA GLU A 116 4.14 -9.00 -13.35
C GLU A 116 2.75 -8.51 -13.77
N MET A 117 1.80 -8.47 -12.83
CA MET A 117 0.44 -7.97 -13.10
C MET A 117 0.45 -6.50 -13.55
N ALA A 118 1.31 -5.66 -12.96
CA ALA A 118 1.45 -4.27 -13.39
C ALA A 118 2.04 -4.14 -14.81
N GLU A 119 2.97 -5.03 -15.18
CA GLU A 119 3.53 -5.09 -16.52
C GLU A 119 2.49 -5.52 -17.56
N GLU A 120 1.58 -6.45 -17.22
CA GLU A 120 0.45 -6.83 -18.09
C GLU A 120 -0.53 -5.67 -18.35
N ILE A 121 -0.66 -4.73 -17.39
CA ILE A 121 -1.42 -3.49 -17.57
C ILE A 121 -0.66 -2.50 -18.47
N GLY A 122 0.64 -2.69 -18.65
CA GLY A 122 1.52 -1.91 -19.52
C GLY A 122 2.48 -0.99 -18.77
N ASN A 123 2.59 -1.09 -17.44
CA ASN A 123 3.56 -0.31 -16.66
C ASN A 123 3.84 -0.93 -15.28
N VAL A 124 5.02 -1.54 -15.11
CA VAL A 124 5.51 -2.05 -13.82
C VAL A 124 5.37 -1.07 -12.62
N ARG A 125 5.38 0.25 -12.85
CA ARG A 125 5.23 1.24 -11.77
C ARG A 125 3.84 1.26 -11.14
N LEU A 126 2.86 0.58 -11.73
CA LEU A 126 1.50 0.44 -11.20
C LEU A 126 1.40 -0.60 -10.07
N ALA A 127 2.48 -1.34 -9.79
CA ALA A 127 2.51 -2.32 -8.71
C ALA A 127 2.07 -1.73 -7.36
N ASN A 128 2.38 -0.47 -7.10
CA ASN A 128 1.94 0.21 -5.88
C ASN A 128 0.41 0.39 -5.79
N MET A 129 -0.25 0.76 -6.89
CA MET A 129 -1.70 0.92 -6.94
C MET A 129 -2.42 -0.42 -6.85
N LEU A 130 -1.83 -1.46 -7.45
CA LEU A 130 -2.33 -2.83 -7.34
C LEU A 130 -2.29 -3.29 -5.87
N MET A 131 -1.18 -3.05 -5.18
CA MET A 131 -1.05 -3.38 -3.76
C MET A 131 -1.98 -2.55 -2.86
N ILE A 132 -2.29 -1.30 -3.21
CA ILE A 132 -3.35 -0.52 -2.53
C ILE A 132 -4.72 -1.18 -2.71
N GLY A 133 -5.07 -1.54 -3.94
CA GLY A 133 -6.35 -2.19 -4.22
C GLY A 133 -6.52 -3.48 -3.43
N ALA A 134 -5.45 -4.28 -3.36
CA ALA A 134 -5.41 -5.47 -2.53
C ALA A 134 -5.55 -5.16 -1.03
N LEU A 135 -4.85 -4.13 -0.51
CA LEU A 135 -4.96 -3.71 0.88
C LEU A 135 -6.40 -3.34 1.25
N LEU A 136 -7.07 -2.55 0.41
CA LEU A 136 -8.42 -2.05 0.70
C LEU A 136 -9.50 -3.12 0.58
N GLU A 137 -9.23 -4.20 -0.17
CA GLU A 137 -10.11 -5.36 -0.19
C GLU A 137 -9.85 -6.30 0.99
N ALA A 138 -8.58 -6.48 1.38
CA ALA A 138 -8.20 -7.35 2.49
C ALA A 138 -8.49 -6.73 3.87
N GLU A 139 -8.43 -5.40 3.95
CA GLU A 139 -8.71 -4.59 5.13
C GLU A 139 -9.79 -3.57 4.77
N GLU A 140 -10.90 -3.56 5.49
CA GLU A 140 -12.02 -2.63 5.27
C GLU A 140 -11.71 -1.20 5.77
N ILE A 141 -10.54 -0.66 5.39
CA ILE A 141 -10.02 0.64 5.84
C ILE A 141 -10.82 1.78 5.20
N LEU A 142 -10.97 1.73 3.87
CA LEU A 142 -11.72 2.70 3.08
C LEU A 142 -12.33 2.00 1.86
N PRO A 143 -13.55 2.40 1.43
CA PRO A 143 -14.11 1.92 0.17
C PRO A 143 -13.21 2.27 -1.02
N LEU A 144 -12.91 1.29 -1.88
CA LEU A 144 -12.07 1.46 -3.06
C LEU A 144 -12.52 2.62 -3.96
N GLU A 145 -13.83 2.81 -4.11
CA GLU A 145 -14.41 3.88 -4.92
C GLU A 145 -14.12 5.28 -4.37
N ILE A 146 -14.04 5.45 -3.04
CA ILE A 146 -13.63 6.72 -2.43
C ILE A 146 -12.16 7.01 -2.78
N VAL A 147 -11.31 5.98 -2.74
CA VAL A 147 -9.89 6.12 -3.08
C VAL A 147 -9.70 6.50 -4.55
N LYS A 148 -10.43 5.86 -5.48
CA LYS A 148 -10.39 6.24 -6.90
C LYS A 148 -10.89 7.67 -7.14
N LYS A 149 -11.98 8.07 -6.48
CA LYS A 149 -12.52 9.42 -6.56
C LYS A 149 -11.51 10.44 -6.07
N SER A 150 -10.93 10.22 -4.90
CA SER A 150 -9.91 11.08 -4.30
C SER A 150 -8.68 11.21 -5.21
N LEU A 151 -8.18 10.08 -5.76
CA LEU A 151 -7.09 10.11 -6.72
C LEU A 151 -7.43 10.99 -7.94
N LYS A 152 -8.64 10.93 -8.48
CA LYS A 152 -9.08 11.77 -9.60
C LYS A 152 -9.08 13.27 -9.26
N GLU A 153 -9.47 13.61 -8.04
CA GLU A 153 -9.62 14.99 -7.58
C GLU A 153 -8.29 15.65 -7.21
N HIS A 154 -7.36 14.89 -6.62
CA HIS A 154 -6.08 15.41 -6.11
C HIS A 154 -4.88 15.20 -7.04
N ILE A 155 -5.02 14.38 -8.10
CA ILE A 155 -3.93 14.22 -9.07
C ILE A 155 -3.75 15.48 -9.93
N PRO A 156 -2.50 15.95 -10.17
CA PRO A 156 -2.27 17.09 -11.04
C PRO A 156 -2.81 16.86 -12.46
N GLU A 157 -3.33 17.91 -13.11
CA GLU A 157 -3.95 17.85 -14.45
C GLU A 157 -3.10 17.08 -15.47
N ARG A 158 -1.79 17.35 -15.48
CA ARG A 158 -0.81 16.71 -16.38
C ARG A 158 -0.68 15.19 -16.24
N HIS A 159 -1.20 14.61 -15.15
CA HIS A 159 -1.14 13.18 -14.87
C HIS A 159 -2.52 12.51 -14.95
N LYS A 160 -3.59 13.23 -15.29
CA LYS A 160 -4.94 12.64 -15.41
C LYS A 160 -5.06 11.55 -16.47
N ASN A 161 -4.22 11.59 -17.49
CA ASN A 161 -4.13 10.52 -18.49
C ASN A 161 -3.68 9.17 -17.90
N THR A 162 -3.06 9.16 -16.71
CA THR A 162 -2.66 7.93 -16.01
C THR A 162 -3.81 7.29 -15.24
N LEU A 163 -4.91 8.01 -14.97
CA LEU A 163 -6.01 7.53 -14.14
C LEU A 163 -6.61 6.18 -14.60
N PRO A 164 -6.88 5.93 -15.89
CA PRO A 164 -7.47 4.65 -16.31
C PRO A 164 -6.62 3.44 -15.89
N ASN A 165 -5.29 3.55 -16.04
CA ASN A 165 -4.39 2.46 -15.67
C ASN A 165 -4.23 2.33 -14.15
N ASN A 166 -4.24 3.44 -13.40
CA ASN A 166 -4.21 3.37 -11.92
C ASN A 166 -5.50 2.71 -11.39
N PHE A 167 -6.67 3.07 -11.92
CA PHE A 167 -7.94 2.46 -11.53
C PHE A 167 -7.97 0.97 -11.87
N LYS A 168 -7.56 0.61 -13.09
CA LYS A 168 -7.44 -0.79 -13.49
C LYS A 168 -6.50 -1.57 -12.55
N ALA A 169 -5.35 -1.00 -12.19
CA ALA A 169 -4.41 -1.65 -11.28
C ALA A 169 -5.04 -1.89 -9.89
N MET A 170 -5.71 -0.88 -9.34
CA MET A 170 -6.45 -1.03 -8.07
C MET A 170 -7.53 -2.11 -8.16
N ASP A 171 -8.28 -2.16 -9.26
CA ASP A 171 -9.33 -3.16 -9.47
C ASP A 171 -8.77 -4.58 -9.57
N GLU A 172 -7.68 -4.79 -10.31
CA GLU A 172 -7.03 -6.10 -10.41
C GLU A 172 -6.44 -6.53 -9.04
N GLY A 173 -5.92 -5.59 -8.27
CA GLY A 173 -5.45 -5.86 -6.91
C GLY A 173 -6.55 -6.32 -5.97
N ALA A 174 -7.69 -5.63 -5.95
CA ALA A 174 -8.86 -6.04 -5.17
C ALA A 174 -9.44 -7.38 -5.65
N LYS A 175 -9.52 -7.57 -6.97
CA LYS A 175 -10.00 -8.82 -7.56
C LYS A 175 -9.12 -10.02 -7.17
N PHE A 176 -7.80 -9.86 -7.15
CA PHE A 176 -6.87 -10.91 -6.72
C PHE A 176 -7.19 -11.41 -5.31
N ILE A 177 -7.51 -10.50 -4.37
CA ILE A 177 -7.90 -10.87 -3.01
C ILE A 177 -9.22 -11.64 -2.97
N LYS A 178 -10.22 -11.24 -3.74
CA LYS A 178 -11.50 -11.96 -3.83
C LYS A 178 -11.32 -13.38 -4.35
N GLU A 179 -10.50 -13.54 -5.39
CA GLU A 179 -10.22 -14.87 -5.96
C GLU A 179 -9.44 -15.75 -4.97
N LEU A 180 -8.49 -15.17 -4.22
CA LEU A 180 -7.79 -15.88 -3.16
C LEU A 180 -8.73 -16.33 -2.05
N ALA A 181 -9.68 -15.50 -1.63
CA ALA A 181 -10.67 -15.84 -0.61
C ALA A 181 -11.67 -16.94 -1.06
N LEU A 182 -11.93 -17.06 -2.37
CA LEU A 182 -12.77 -18.12 -2.94
C LEU A 182 -12.02 -19.45 -3.13
N ALA A 183 -10.70 -19.42 -3.13
CA ALA A 183 -9.85 -20.59 -3.32
C ALA A 183 -9.54 -21.35 -2.01
N VAL A 184 -9.96 -20.81 -0.86
CA VAL A 184 -9.80 -21.38 0.50
C VAL A 184 -11.14 -21.91 1.00
#